data_AF-A0A8S3YY56-F1
#
_entry.id   AF-A0A8S3YY56-F1
#
_cell.length_a   1.000
_cell.length_b   1.000
_cell.length_c   1.000
_cell.angle_alpha   90.00
_cell.angle_beta   90.00
_cell.angle_gamma   90.00
#
_symmetry.space_group_name_H-M   'P 1'
#
loop_
_entity.id
_entity.type
_entity.pdbx_description
1 polymer ?
#
loop_
_entity_poly.entity_id
_entity_poly.type
_entity_poly.pdbx_seq_one_letter_code
_entity_poly.pdbx_strand_id
1 'polypeptide(L)'
;FRCWDVEDTGININEELAQIANRASLGVEGINASNKPGERLIQHQSDNLAVEILINPVAVSVKTSIKKLLIALAPTKYIIYAGYTFQGSGAWVLQDDTFAFSHLAQVFKNIDVENALKQNIEANLTIHTLADSNWGTSISKADFTNNLRIQLNPPQKLDNIHGVLQFTAYVGGFLRVVPVTSLLQASEQFGNISFTRPTLYIFPGCQGDSALFGVNGFNLLVNGGYNRRACFWDFARHLDRLDAVLMTHLGTDNIFGLSTVLQRKVLENIHPQIGYLYFNAPEKLASLSSGDDGDSSASKSPSLIINLVEEANKLAHMAKQLGISPHPCSRSATAVTCDPVNLYHKLGHGSLDMYVLNPVADSKELKEFYQLWSKQTASLDASGPFSLPSSLSVCALLVWKPYNVDDKIVRIFFPGNAPQHKVIEGFEKMKSYGFLKLASCTTRDLTRPAPIKKPVGLNKAAGPGGRSQGKAPTSARSDTTRGINGRVESPRKETKPVATKTEVKASSPTKPSRPIKDENNKKSVKEREKPKALETTKSKTVTAKRG
;
A
#
# COMPACT_ATOMS: atom_id res chain seq x y z
N PHE A 1 -20.09 -2.20 -22.15
CA PHE A 1 -20.37 -1.72 -23.52
C PHE A 1 -20.74 -2.82 -24.51
N ARG A 2 -19.98 -3.89 -24.76
CA ARG A 2 -20.50 -4.98 -25.66
C ARG A 2 -21.78 -5.66 -25.12
N CYS A 3 -22.01 -5.55 -23.82
CA CYS A 3 -23.24 -5.90 -23.12
C CYS A 3 -24.39 -4.90 -23.27
N TRP A 4 -24.23 -3.85 -24.08
CA TRP A 4 -25.24 -2.80 -24.19
C TRP A 4 -26.50 -3.37 -24.83
N ASP A 5 -27.63 -2.98 -24.25
CA ASP A 5 -28.95 -3.36 -24.71
C ASP A 5 -29.67 -2.09 -25.15
N VAL A 6 -29.87 -1.95 -26.46
CA VAL A 6 -30.51 -0.76 -27.05
C VAL A 6 -32.03 -0.80 -26.81
N GLU A 7 -32.62 -1.97 -26.59
CA GLU A 7 -34.05 -2.15 -26.35
C GLU A 7 -34.41 -1.84 -24.88
N ASP A 8 -33.61 -2.33 -23.92
CA ASP A 8 -33.75 -2.07 -22.47
C ASP A 8 -33.44 -0.61 -22.10
N THR A 9 -32.54 0.06 -22.84
CA THR A 9 -32.08 1.44 -22.50
C THR A 9 -32.62 2.55 -23.39
N GLY A 10 -33.05 2.25 -24.62
CA GLY A 10 -33.40 3.27 -25.63
C GLY A 10 -32.23 4.13 -26.13
N ILE A 11 -30.98 3.82 -25.77
CA ILE A 11 -29.79 4.65 -26.03
C ILE A 11 -28.91 4.02 -27.13
N ASN A 12 -28.56 4.80 -28.16
CA ASN A 12 -27.49 4.41 -29.09
C ASN A 12 -26.11 4.66 -28.46
N ILE A 13 -25.55 3.62 -27.83
CA ILE A 13 -24.24 3.68 -27.21
C ILE A 13 -23.10 4.06 -28.17
N ASN A 14 -23.22 3.81 -29.48
CA ASN A 14 -22.18 4.21 -30.43
C ASN A 14 -22.11 5.74 -30.61
N GLU A 15 -23.24 6.43 -30.52
CA GLU A 15 -23.29 7.90 -30.53
C GLU A 15 -22.78 8.48 -29.21
N GLU A 16 -23.21 7.94 -28.06
CA GLU A 16 -22.70 8.40 -26.76
C GLU A 16 -21.19 8.19 -26.63
N LEU A 17 -20.64 7.06 -27.06
CA LEU A 17 -19.18 6.84 -27.06
C LEU A 17 -18.42 7.82 -27.97
N ALA A 18 -19.00 8.21 -29.11
CA ALA A 18 -18.44 9.26 -29.96
C ALA A 18 -18.51 10.64 -29.28
N GLN A 19 -19.61 10.95 -28.57
CA GLN A 19 -19.71 12.16 -27.75
C GLN A 19 -18.68 12.17 -26.61
N ILE A 20 -18.41 11.03 -25.96
CA ILE A 20 -17.39 10.91 -24.91
C ILE A 20 -16.00 11.17 -25.49
N ALA A 21 -15.63 10.52 -26.61
CA ALA A 21 -14.33 10.74 -27.24
C ALA A 21 -14.12 12.20 -27.69
N ASN A 22 -15.17 12.84 -28.24
CA ASN A 22 -15.10 14.22 -28.72
C ASN A 22 -15.10 15.27 -27.58
N ARG A 23 -15.90 15.08 -26.53
CA ARG A 23 -15.99 16.02 -25.40
C ARG A 23 -14.82 15.88 -24.42
N ALA A 24 -14.38 14.66 -24.14
CA ALA A 24 -13.43 14.36 -23.07
C ALA A 24 -11.99 14.18 -23.57
N SER A 25 -11.54 14.98 -24.55
CA SER A 25 -10.37 14.76 -25.42
C SER A 25 -8.97 14.69 -24.76
N LEU A 26 -8.89 14.74 -23.42
CA LEU A 26 -7.68 14.43 -22.64
C LEU A 26 -7.93 13.47 -21.44
N GLY A 27 -9.20 13.11 -21.21
CA GLY A 27 -9.71 12.72 -19.89
C GLY A 27 -9.65 13.86 -18.87
N VAL A 28 -10.16 13.62 -17.65
CA VAL A 28 -9.69 14.40 -16.49
C VAL A 28 -8.41 13.73 -16.01
N GLU A 29 -7.31 14.47 -16.00
CA GLU A 29 -6.10 14.01 -15.32
C GLU A 29 -6.40 13.84 -13.82
N GLY A 30 -5.91 12.75 -13.23
CA GLY A 30 -6.14 12.48 -11.81
C GLY A 30 -5.67 13.60 -10.89
N ILE A 31 -6.26 13.69 -9.69
CA ILE A 31 -5.94 14.72 -8.68
C ILE A 31 -4.43 14.78 -8.36
N ASN A 32 -3.72 13.66 -8.56
CA ASN A 32 -2.29 13.53 -8.31
C ASN A 32 -1.41 13.54 -9.58
N ALA A 33 -1.88 14.06 -10.72
CA ALA A 33 -1.20 13.96 -12.02
C ALA A 33 0.31 14.34 -12.01
N SER A 34 0.70 15.33 -11.21
CA SER A 34 2.10 15.75 -11.04
C SER A 34 2.99 14.73 -10.30
N ASN A 35 2.40 13.91 -9.44
CA ASN A 35 3.09 13.03 -8.49
C ASN A 35 2.89 11.53 -8.81
N LYS A 36 1.79 11.21 -9.49
CA LYS A 36 1.33 9.86 -9.89
C LYS A 36 0.89 9.88 -11.36
N PRO A 37 1.83 10.06 -12.31
CA PRO A 37 1.51 10.23 -13.72
C PRO A 37 0.84 8.98 -14.30
N GLY A 38 -0.10 9.19 -15.23
CA GLY A 38 -0.83 8.12 -15.90
C GLY A 38 -2.17 7.74 -15.26
N GLU A 39 -2.63 8.42 -14.21
CA GLU A 39 -4.04 8.36 -13.81
C GLU A 39 -4.92 9.07 -14.85
N ARG A 40 -6.00 8.40 -15.28
CA ARG A 40 -7.05 8.98 -16.13
C ARG A 40 -8.43 8.55 -15.67
N LEU A 41 -9.29 9.56 -15.52
CA LEU A 41 -10.72 9.40 -15.23
C LEU A 41 -11.50 9.95 -16.43
N ILE A 42 -12.22 9.10 -17.15
CA ILE A 42 -13.12 9.54 -18.22
C ILE A 42 -14.53 9.52 -17.65
N GLN A 43 -15.07 10.72 -17.42
CA GLN A 43 -16.40 10.93 -16.84
C GLN A 43 -17.37 11.37 -17.95
N HIS A 44 -18.59 10.85 -17.93
CA HIS A 44 -19.68 11.30 -18.80
C HIS A 44 -21.00 11.31 -18.03
N GLN A 45 -21.84 12.29 -18.34
CA GLN A 45 -23.21 12.38 -17.86
C GLN A 45 -24.08 13.03 -18.94
N SER A 46 -25.12 12.30 -19.36
CA SER A 46 -26.32 12.80 -20.04
C SER A 46 -27.53 12.59 -19.13
N ASP A 47 -28.74 12.93 -19.57
CA ASP A 47 -29.95 12.79 -18.76
C ASP A 47 -30.28 11.32 -18.44
N ASN A 48 -29.93 10.40 -19.36
CA ASN A 48 -30.22 8.97 -19.24
C ASN A 48 -29.00 8.11 -18.85
N LEU A 49 -27.78 8.56 -19.16
CA LEU A 49 -26.54 7.79 -18.98
C LEU A 49 -25.48 8.53 -18.14
N ALA A 50 -24.95 7.88 -17.10
CA ALA A 50 -23.73 8.28 -16.42
C ALA A 50 -22.64 7.20 -16.53
N VAL A 51 -21.41 7.60 -16.82
CA VAL A 51 -20.26 6.68 -17.01
C VAL A 51 -19.02 7.19 -16.26
N GLU A 52 -18.38 6.30 -15.52
CA GLU A 52 -17.02 6.47 -14.96
C GLU A 52 -16.08 5.38 -15.53
N ILE A 53 -15.04 5.78 -16.26
CA ILE A 53 -13.98 4.86 -16.72
C ILE A 53 -12.69 5.20 -15.98
N LEU A 54 -12.16 4.19 -15.29
CA LEU A 54 -11.07 4.32 -14.33
C LEU A 54 -9.82 3.63 -14.88
N ILE A 55 -8.82 4.41 -15.29
CA ILE A 55 -7.57 3.93 -15.88
C ILE A 55 -6.44 4.28 -14.91
N ASN A 56 -5.77 3.25 -14.38
CA ASN A 56 -4.67 3.39 -13.40
C ASN A 56 -4.96 4.41 -12.26
N PRO A 57 -6.09 4.30 -11.54
CA PRO A 57 -6.54 5.32 -10.58
C PRO A 57 -5.88 5.19 -9.21
N VAL A 58 -6.08 6.19 -8.34
CA VAL A 58 -5.83 6.12 -6.89
C VAL A 58 -7.10 5.83 -6.08
N ALA A 59 -6.95 5.31 -4.86
CA ALA A 59 -8.06 4.95 -3.96
C ALA A 59 -9.09 6.06 -3.74
N VAL A 60 -8.62 7.30 -3.58
CA VAL A 60 -9.47 8.48 -3.36
C VAL A 60 -10.29 8.80 -4.61
N SER A 61 -9.68 8.71 -5.81
CA SER A 61 -10.36 8.90 -7.09
C SER A 61 -11.45 7.85 -7.28
N VAL A 62 -11.16 6.56 -7.07
CA VAL A 62 -12.15 5.47 -7.20
C VAL A 62 -13.35 5.69 -6.27
N LYS A 63 -13.11 5.97 -4.99
CA LYS A 63 -14.17 6.24 -4.00
C LYS A 63 -14.99 7.49 -4.38
N THR A 64 -14.35 8.52 -4.94
CA THR A 64 -15.02 9.77 -5.38
C THR A 64 -15.84 9.57 -6.65
N SER A 65 -15.30 8.89 -7.67
CA SER A 65 -16.00 8.55 -8.92
C SER A 65 -17.23 7.69 -8.64
N ILE A 66 -17.13 6.64 -7.82
CA ILE A 66 -18.28 5.81 -7.44
C ILE A 66 -19.33 6.64 -6.72
N LYS A 67 -18.94 7.51 -5.77
CA LYS A 67 -19.89 8.41 -5.08
C LYS A 67 -20.60 9.35 -6.06
N LYS A 68 -19.88 9.99 -6.98
CA LYS A 68 -20.48 10.85 -8.03
C LYS A 68 -21.47 10.08 -8.89
N LEU A 69 -21.06 8.92 -9.41
CA LEU A 69 -21.87 8.07 -10.28
C LEU A 69 -23.17 7.61 -9.60
N LEU A 70 -23.12 7.25 -8.32
CA LEU A 70 -24.31 6.84 -7.56
C LEU A 70 -25.26 8.01 -7.25
N ILE A 71 -24.75 9.23 -7.12
CA ILE A 71 -25.54 10.45 -6.90
C ILE A 71 -26.14 11.00 -8.21
N ALA A 72 -25.61 10.60 -9.38
CA ALA A 72 -26.13 11.05 -10.67
C ALA A 72 -27.60 10.66 -10.89
N LEU A 73 -28.39 11.61 -11.38
CA LEU A 73 -29.82 11.43 -11.64
C LEU A 73 -30.10 10.46 -12.81
N ALA A 74 -29.17 10.32 -13.74
CA ALA A 74 -29.26 9.37 -14.85
C ALA A 74 -29.55 7.95 -14.36
N PRO A 75 -30.65 7.28 -14.77
CA PRO A 75 -30.99 5.94 -14.30
C PRO A 75 -29.89 4.92 -14.62
N THR A 76 -29.37 4.93 -15.86
CA THR A 76 -28.32 4.00 -16.30
C THR A 76 -26.93 4.49 -15.94
N LYS A 77 -26.29 3.76 -15.04
CA LYS A 77 -24.98 4.05 -14.46
C LYS A 77 -23.98 2.95 -14.87
N TYR A 78 -22.84 3.33 -15.41
CA TYR A 78 -21.76 2.40 -15.78
C TYR A 78 -20.45 2.78 -15.09
N ILE A 79 -19.77 1.78 -14.53
CA ILE A 79 -18.39 1.90 -14.07
C ILE A 79 -17.51 0.85 -14.73
N ILE A 80 -16.39 1.28 -15.29
CA ILE A 80 -15.44 0.42 -16.01
C ILE A 80 -14.07 0.60 -15.38
N TYR A 81 -13.59 -0.44 -14.70
CA TYR A 81 -12.22 -0.47 -14.20
C TYR A 81 -11.28 -1.11 -15.24
N ALA A 82 -10.33 -0.32 -15.74
CA ALA A 82 -9.36 -0.71 -16.74
C ALA A 82 -7.96 -0.87 -16.11
N GLY A 83 -7.75 -2.01 -15.44
CA GLY A 83 -6.49 -2.33 -14.78
C GLY A 83 -6.47 -3.76 -14.24
N TYR A 84 -5.44 -4.10 -13.44
CA TYR A 84 -5.26 -5.44 -12.89
C TYR A 84 -6.26 -5.75 -11.77
N THR A 85 -6.66 -7.02 -11.63
CA THR A 85 -7.60 -7.50 -10.61
C THR A 85 -7.06 -8.76 -9.93
N PHE A 86 -7.21 -8.92 -8.62
CA PHE A 86 -6.82 -10.17 -7.96
C PHE A 86 -7.77 -11.33 -8.26
N GLN A 87 -7.22 -12.52 -8.49
CA GLN A 87 -8.01 -13.75 -8.64
C GLN A 87 -8.77 -14.06 -7.33
N GLY A 88 -9.95 -14.67 -7.43
CA GLY A 88 -10.80 -15.04 -6.29
C GLY A 88 -11.52 -13.87 -5.61
N SER A 89 -10.75 -12.91 -5.08
CA SER A 89 -11.30 -11.72 -4.40
C SER A 89 -11.84 -10.64 -5.35
N GLY A 90 -11.47 -10.68 -6.63
CA GLY A 90 -11.86 -9.71 -7.65
C GLY A 90 -11.34 -8.29 -7.44
N ALA A 91 -10.57 -8.04 -6.38
CA ALA A 91 -10.25 -6.69 -5.92
C ALA A 91 -9.33 -5.97 -6.91
N TRP A 92 -9.61 -4.69 -7.15
CA TRP A 92 -8.91 -3.88 -8.13
C TRP A 92 -7.56 -3.40 -7.58
N VAL A 93 -6.50 -3.53 -8.39
CA VAL A 93 -5.13 -3.13 -8.07
C VAL A 93 -4.92 -1.67 -8.45
N LEU A 94 -5.04 -0.76 -7.49
CA LEU A 94 -4.89 0.68 -7.75
C LEU A 94 -3.42 1.10 -7.66
N GLN A 95 -3.12 2.39 -7.84
CA GLN A 95 -1.75 2.90 -7.65
C GLN A 95 -1.26 2.86 -6.19
N ASP A 96 -2.15 2.79 -5.21
CA ASP A 96 -1.83 2.95 -3.78
C ASP A 96 -2.64 2.08 -2.81
N ASP A 97 -3.66 1.37 -3.28
CA ASP A 97 -4.61 0.61 -2.45
C ASP A 97 -5.23 -0.54 -3.25
N THR A 98 -5.82 -1.51 -2.58
CA THR A 98 -6.59 -2.61 -3.19
C THR A 98 -8.08 -2.37 -2.98
N PHE A 99 -8.83 -2.07 -4.04
CA PHE A 99 -10.27 -1.81 -3.94
C PHE A 99 -11.07 -3.11 -4.00
N ALA A 100 -11.37 -3.67 -2.83
CA ALA A 100 -12.23 -4.85 -2.65
C ALA A 100 -13.71 -4.47 -2.46
N PHE A 101 -14.61 -5.46 -2.48
CA PHE A 101 -16.05 -5.27 -2.24
C PHE A 101 -16.38 -4.54 -0.93
N SER A 102 -15.59 -4.72 0.12
CA SER A 102 -15.72 -3.97 1.39
C SER A 102 -15.60 -2.46 1.19
N HIS A 103 -14.71 -2.01 0.29
CA HIS A 103 -14.55 -0.59 -0.05
C HIS A 103 -15.72 -0.08 -0.91
N LEU A 104 -16.31 -0.92 -1.77
CA LEU A 104 -17.55 -0.59 -2.49
C LEU A 104 -18.73 -0.42 -1.52
N ALA A 105 -18.93 -1.38 -0.61
CA ALA A 105 -19.99 -1.34 0.39
C ALA A 105 -19.86 -0.15 1.37
N GLN A 106 -18.65 0.35 1.62
CA GLN A 106 -18.43 1.59 2.38
C GLN A 106 -18.93 2.84 1.64
N VAL A 107 -18.83 2.90 0.30
CA VAL A 107 -19.35 4.05 -0.48
C VAL A 107 -20.88 4.07 -0.47
N PHE A 108 -21.53 2.91 -0.51
CA PHE A 108 -22.99 2.81 -0.39
C PHE A 108 -23.55 3.28 0.95
N LYS A 109 -22.77 3.18 2.05
CA LYS A 109 -23.14 3.68 3.39
C LYS A 109 -22.92 5.19 3.56
N ASN A 110 -22.74 5.94 2.48
CA ASN A 110 -22.64 7.38 2.52
C ASN A 110 -24.04 8.01 2.43
N ILE A 111 -24.39 8.89 3.37
CA ILE A 111 -25.74 9.47 3.49
C ILE A 111 -26.23 10.17 2.20
N ASP A 112 -25.34 10.81 1.45
CA ASP A 112 -25.67 11.48 0.19
C ASP A 112 -26.03 10.45 -0.90
N VAL A 113 -25.33 9.31 -0.93
CA VAL A 113 -25.57 8.17 -1.83
C VAL A 113 -26.89 7.49 -1.47
N GLU A 114 -27.12 7.20 -0.19
CA GLU A 114 -28.38 6.60 0.26
C GLU A 114 -29.59 7.48 -0.10
N ASN A 115 -29.47 8.79 0.07
CA ASN A 115 -30.57 9.72 -0.22
C ASN A 115 -30.81 9.87 -1.73
N ALA A 116 -29.75 9.89 -2.56
CA ALA A 116 -29.90 9.93 -4.01
C ALA A 116 -30.53 8.64 -4.57
N LEU A 117 -30.16 7.46 -4.06
CA LEU A 117 -30.73 6.19 -4.50
C LEU A 117 -32.22 6.07 -4.11
N LYS A 118 -32.61 6.55 -2.92
CA LYS A 118 -34.04 6.63 -2.51
C LYS A 118 -34.89 7.55 -3.41
N GLN A 119 -34.25 8.45 -4.19
CA GLN A 119 -34.92 9.33 -5.16
C GLN A 119 -34.85 8.78 -6.61
N ASN A 120 -34.13 7.70 -6.86
CA ASN A 120 -33.83 7.17 -8.19
C ASN A 120 -34.05 5.64 -8.22
N ILE A 121 -35.30 5.26 -7.90
CA ILE A 121 -35.70 3.90 -7.50
C ILE A 121 -35.48 2.85 -8.61
N GLU A 122 -35.51 3.27 -9.88
CA GLU A 122 -35.35 2.38 -11.06
C GLU A 122 -33.91 2.33 -11.60
N ALA A 123 -32.94 2.97 -10.92
CA ALA A 123 -31.56 3.03 -11.38
C ALA A 123 -30.91 1.64 -11.53
N ASN A 124 -30.08 1.50 -12.56
CA ASN A 124 -29.27 0.32 -12.84
C ASN A 124 -27.77 0.67 -12.90
N LEU A 125 -26.95 -0.04 -12.11
CA LEU A 125 -25.49 0.08 -12.10
C LEU A 125 -24.83 -1.15 -12.71
N THR A 126 -24.18 -0.98 -13.86
CA THR A 126 -23.32 -2.00 -14.46
C THR A 126 -21.86 -1.77 -14.08
N ILE A 127 -21.25 -2.77 -13.46
CA ILE A 127 -19.84 -2.80 -13.07
C ILE A 127 -19.09 -3.73 -14.02
N HIS A 128 -18.09 -3.20 -14.72
CA HIS A 128 -17.14 -3.98 -15.52
C HIS A 128 -15.80 -4.15 -14.78
N THR A 129 -15.38 -5.40 -14.62
CA THR A 129 -14.15 -5.85 -13.94
C THR A 129 -13.61 -7.09 -14.66
N LEU A 130 -12.31 -7.40 -14.57
CA LEU A 130 -11.70 -8.47 -15.40
C LEU A 130 -11.68 -9.86 -14.76
N ALA A 131 -11.89 -9.99 -13.46
CA ALA A 131 -11.93 -11.27 -12.77
C ALA A 131 -13.38 -11.72 -12.45
N ASP A 132 -13.66 -12.99 -12.69
CA ASP A 132 -14.71 -13.71 -11.97
C ASP A 132 -14.43 -13.61 -10.47
N SER A 133 -15.42 -13.13 -9.72
CA SER A 133 -15.19 -12.57 -8.38
C SER A 133 -16.32 -12.89 -7.42
N ASN A 134 -15.96 -13.11 -6.16
CA ASN A 134 -16.92 -13.29 -5.06
C ASN A 134 -17.84 -12.08 -4.80
N TRP A 135 -17.64 -10.96 -5.52
CA TRP A 135 -18.48 -9.78 -5.48
C TRP A 135 -19.92 -10.10 -5.89
N GLY A 136 -20.15 -10.99 -6.87
CA GLY A 136 -21.51 -11.31 -7.32
C GLY A 136 -22.38 -11.89 -6.19
N THR A 137 -21.85 -12.86 -5.45
CA THR A 137 -22.47 -13.49 -4.27
C THR A 137 -22.55 -12.55 -3.06
N SER A 138 -21.79 -11.46 -3.08
CA SER A 138 -21.77 -10.44 -2.02
C SER A 138 -22.78 -9.32 -2.30
N ILE A 139 -22.96 -8.95 -3.57
CA ILE A 139 -23.98 -8.00 -4.05
C ILE A 139 -25.39 -8.57 -3.84
N SER A 140 -25.62 -9.84 -4.18
CA SER A 140 -26.94 -10.48 -4.00
C SER A 140 -27.39 -10.67 -2.53
N LYS A 141 -26.56 -10.23 -1.56
CA LYS A 141 -26.83 -10.25 -0.13
C LYS A 141 -26.75 -8.86 0.53
N ALA A 142 -26.59 -7.79 -0.25
CA ALA A 142 -26.29 -6.47 0.27
C ALA A 142 -27.50 -5.53 0.22
N ASP A 143 -27.85 -4.93 1.37
CA ASP A 143 -29.07 -4.14 1.57
C ASP A 143 -29.29 -2.99 0.56
N PHE A 144 -28.22 -2.51 -0.08
CA PHE A 144 -28.29 -1.46 -1.10
C PHE A 144 -28.92 -1.91 -2.43
N THR A 145 -29.01 -3.22 -2.73
CA THR A 145 -29.71 -3.69 -3.94
C THR A 145 -31.21 -3.47 -3.89
N ASN A 146 -31.78 -3.15 -2.71
CA ASN A 146 -33.19 -2.80 -2.55
C ASN A 146 -33.58 -1.48 -3.23
N ASN A 147 -32.62 -0.62 -3.59
CA ASN A 147 -32.85 0.69 -4.23
C ASN A 147 -31.97 0.89 -5.49
N LEU A 148 -31.31 -0.16 -5.99
CA LEU A 148 -30.41 -0.10 -7.15
C LEU A 148 -30.20 -1.49 -7.75
N ARG A 149 -30.52 -1.67 -9.03
CA ARG A 149 -30.24 -2.92 -9.76
C ARG A 149 -28.75 -2.98 -10.14
N ILE A 150 -27.95 -3.80 -9.47
CA ILE A 150 -26.51 -3.93 -9.75
C ILE A 150 -26.23 -5.17 -10.62
N GLN A 151 -25.44 -5.00 -11.68
CA GLN A 151 -24.97 -6.08 -12.55
C GLN A 151 -23.44 -6.10 -12.60
N LEU A 152 -22.83 -7.29 -12.44
CA LEU A 152 -21.41 -7.50 -12.75
C LEU A 152 -21.29 -8.14 -14.14
N ASN A 153 -20.40 -7.62 -14.99
CA ASN A 153 -20.02 -8.24 -16.26
C ASN A 153 -21.17 -8.89 -17.07
N PRO A 154 -22.28 -8.17 -17.35
CA PRO A 154 -23.39 -8.75 -18.09
C PRO A 154 -22.97 -9.26 -19.48
N PRO A 155 -23.66 -10.29 -20.02
CA PRO A 155 -23.32 -10.92 -21.30
C PRO A 155 -23.38 -9.95 -22.47
N GLN A 156 -22.69 -10.28 -23.57
CA GLN A 156 -22.68 -9.46 -24.78
C GLN A 156 -24.05 -9.51 -25.47
N LYS A 157 -24.52 -8.34 -25.92
CA LYS A 157 -25.85 -8.11 -26.54
C LYS A 157 -25.80 -7.17 -27.76
N LEU A 158 -24.73 -6.38 -27.90
CA LEU A 158 -24.62 -5.35 -28.95
C LEU A 158 -23.95 -5.92 -30.21
N ASP A 159 -24.70 -6.06 -31.30
CA ASP A 159 -24.16 -6.49 -32.60
C ASP A 159 -23.26 -5.42 -33.23
N ASN A 160 -23.74 -4.18 -33.34
CA ASN A 160 -22.97 -3.07 -33.90
C ASN A 160 -22.00 -2.50 -32.86
N ILE A 161 -20.79 -3.08 -32.80
CA ILE A 161 -19.71 -2.66 -31.91
C ILE A 161 -18.78 -1.58 -32.49
N HIS A 162 -19.11 -0.92 -33.62
CA HIS A 162 -18.17 -0.03 -34.32
C HIS A 162 -17.66 1.13 -33.45
N GLY A 163 -18.56 1.87 -32.79
CA GLY A 163 -18.21 2.93 -31.85
C GLY A 163 -17.51 2.40 -30.61
N VAL A 164 -17.82 1.18 -30.16
CA VAL A 164 -17.10 0.50 -29.07
C VAL A 164 -15.64 0.21 -29.46
N LEU A 165 -15.37 -0.20 -30.70
CA LEU A 165 -14.01 -0.42 -31.20
C LEU A 165 -13.24 0.90 -31.34
N GLN A 166 -13.84 1.92 -31.95
CA GLN A 166 -13.23 3.26 -32.05
C GLN A 166 -12.92 3.84 -30.66
N PHE A 167 -13.84 3.73 -29.71
CA PHE A 167 -13.65 4.18 -28.34
C PHE A 167 -12.59 3.37 -27.59
N THR A 168 -12.48 2.06 -27.86
CA THR A 168 -11.40 1.22 -27.29
C THR A 168 -10.03 1.67 -27.81
N ALA A 169 -9.90 2.02 -29.10
CA ALA A 169 -8.66 2.57 -29.65
C ALA A 169 -8.33 3.95 -29.06
N TYR A 170 -9.34 4.81 -28.87
CA TYR A 170 -9.22 6.10 -28.18
C TYR A 170 -8.70 5.93 -26.73
N VAL A 171 -9.32 5.04 -25.94
CA VAL A 171 -8.88 4.70 -24.58
C VAL A 171 -7.46 4.13 -24.57
N GLY A 172 -7.12 3.29 -25.55
CA GLY A 172 -5.78 2.72 -25.72
C GLY A 172 -4.67 3.77 -25.83
N GLY A 173 -4.96 4.94 -26.41
CA GLY A 173 -4.02 6.06 -26.51
C GLY A 173 -3.57 6.66 -25.16
N PHE A 174 -4.29 6.38 -24.07
CA PHE A 174 -3.90 6.81 -22.72
C PHE A 174 -3.06 5.78 -21.95
N LEU A 175 -3.00 4.53 -22.42
CA LEU A 175 -2.30 3.45 -21.72
C LEU A 175 -0.79 3.59 -21.90
N ARG A 176 -0.08 3.87 -20.80
CA ARG A 176 1.39 3.99 -20.78
C ARG A 176 2.02 2.81 -20.05
N VAL A 177 2.72 1.95 -20.81
CA VAL A 177 3.59 0.92 -20.23
C VAL A 177 4.87 1.61 -19.74
N VAL A 178 5.10 1.62 -18.43
CA VAL A 178 6.35 2.14 -17.84
C VAL A 178 7.33 0.99 -17.65
N PRO A 179 8.52 1.01 -18.29
CA PRO A 179 9.49 -0.07 -18.14
C PRO A 179 10.10 -0.07 -16.74
N VAL A 180 10.45 -1.26 -16.24
CA VAL A 180 11.03 -1.43 -14.89
C VAL A 180 12.34 -0.64 -14.69
N THR A 181 13.12 -0.42 -15.75
CA THR A 181 14.32 0.44 -15.73
C THR A 181 14.01 1.92 -15.47
N SER A 182 12.80 2.38 -15.80
CA SER A 182 12.31 3.74 -15.51
C SER A 182 11.65 3.83 -14.12
N LEU A 183 10.97 2.77 -13.67
CA LEU A 183 10.45 2.68 -12.30
C LEU A 183 11.57 2.63 -11.25
N LEU A 184 12.63 1.86 -11.55
CA LEU A 184 13.76 1.60 -10.66
C LEU A 184 15.06 2.02 -11.36
N GLN A 185 15.31 3.32 -11.40
CA GLN A 185 16.54 3.88 -11.94
C GLN A 185 17.75 3.44 -11.11
N ALA A 186 18.79 2.91 -11.75
CA ALA A 186 20.07 2.59 -11.10
C ALA A 186 20.77 3.86 -10.57
N SER A 187 21.91 3.69 -9.88
CA SER A 187 22.81 4.78 -9.54
C SER A 187 24.26 4.43 -9.89
N GLU A 188 24.97 5.39 -10.47
CA GLU A 188 26.43 5.35 -10.66
C GLU A 188 27.19 5.60 -9.34
N GLN A 189 26.51 6.13 -8.31
CA GLN A 189 27.08 6.45 -7.01
C GLN A 189 26.41 5.61 -5.92
N PHE A 190 27.11 4.57 -5.46
CA PHE A 190 26.69 3.64 -4.41
C PHE A 190 27.79 3.48 -3.36
N GLY A 191 27.45 2.95 -2.18
CA GLY A 191 28.36 2.80 -1.04
C GLY A 191 28.57 4.08 -0.20
N ASN A 192 28.12 5.24 -0.69
CA ASN A 192 28.21 6.52 0.02
C ASN A 192 27.37 6.58 1.31
N ILE A 193 26.33 5.74 1.43
CA ILE A 193 25.49 5.65 2.63
C ILE A 193 26.09 4.61 3.59
N SER A 194 26.47 5.06 4.79
CA SER A 194 26.97 4.19 5.87
C SER A 194 26.38 4.58 7.24
N PHE A 195 26.21 3.59 8.11
CA PHE A 195 25.51 3.77 9.40
C PHE A 195 26.46 3.58 10.59
N THR A 196 26.82 4.67 11.27
CA THR A 196 27.68 4.62 12.47
C THR A 196 26.99 4.01 13.70
N ARG A 197 25.65 3.99 13.71
CA ARG A 197 24.79 3.56 14.82
C ARG A 197 23.57 2.80 14.27
N PRO A 198 22.94 1.91 15.07
CA PRO A 198 21.68 1.28 14.71
C PRO A 198 20.62 2.32 14.32
N THR A 199 20.17 2.26 13.07
CA THR A 199 19.25 3.24 12.46
C THR A 199 18.12 2.50 11.77
N LEU A 200 16.89 3.03 11.84
CA LEU A 200 15.73 2.47 11.15
C LEU A 200 15.08 3.53 10.27
N TYR A 201 15.05 3.27 8.97
CA TYR A 201 14.27 4.04 8.00
C TYR A 201 12.93 3.33 7.79
N ILE A 202 11.85 4.10 7.69
CA ILE A 202 10.50 3.61 7.39
C ILE A 202 10.05 4.34 6.11
N PHE A 203 9.67 3.59 5.09
CA PHE A 203 9.31 4.14 3.78
C PHE A 203 7.78 4.19 3.60
N PRO A 204 7.24 5.17 2.85
CA PRO A 204 5.81 5.28 2.59
C PRO A 204 5.33 4.23 1.58
N GLY A 205 5.12 2.99 2.04
CA GLY A 205 4.69 1.86 1.21
C GLY A 205 3.22 1.88 0.76
N CYS A 206 2.51 3.00 0.91
CA CYS A 206 1.07 3.17 0.71
C CYS A 206 0.23 2.29 1.68
N GLN A 207 -0.61 1.37 1.20
CA GLN A 207 -1.21 0.33 2.07
C GLN A 207 -0.21 -0.76 2.52
N GLY A 208 1.06 -0.65 2.09
CA GLY A 208 2.14 -1.58 2.41
C GLY A 208 3.18 -1.02 3.36
N ASP A 209 3.93 -1.93 3.98
CA ASP A 209 5.08 -1.61 4.81
C ASP A 209 6.41 -1.83 4.07
N SER A 210 7.39 -1.00 4.40
CA SER A 210 8.80 -1.25 4.08
C SER A 210 9.68 -0.46 5.04
N ALA A 211 10.73 -1.10 5.54
CA ALA A 211 11.69 -0.48 6.44
C ALA A 211 13.11 -1.00 6.17
N LEU A 212 14.12 -0.14 6.37
CA LEU A 212 15.53 -0.54 6.32
C LEU A 212 16.15 -0.33 7.70
N PHE A 213 16.58 -1.43 8.32
CA PHE A 213 17.50 -1.37 9.46
C PHE A 213 18.95 -1.32 8.95
N GLY A 214 19.71 -0.33 9.43
CA GLY A 214 21.11 -0.11 9.05
C GLY A 214 22.03 0.01 10.26
N VAL A 215 23.17 -0.65 10.21
CA VAL A 215 24.30 -0.53 11.16
C VAL A 215 25.63 -0.67 10.39
N ASN A 216 26.78 -0.58 11.06
CA ASN A 216 28.09 -0.39 10.41
C ASN A 216 28.53 -1.55 9.50
N GLY A 217 28.19 -1.46 8.21
CA GLY A 217 28.41 -2.53 7.25
C GLY A 217 27.42 -3.69 7.40
N PHE A 218 26.16 -3.39 7.75
CA PHE A 218 25.06 -4.35 7.65
C PHE A 218 23.71 -3.66 7.44
N ASN A 219 23.01 -4.08 6.38
CA ASN A 219 21.73 -3.53 5.95
C ASN A 219 20.67 -4.63 5.82
N LEU A 220 19.58 -4.53 6.59
CA LEU A 220 18.42 -5.40 6.51
C LEU A 220 17.20 -4.63 6.00
N LEU A 221 16.71 -4.98 4.82
CA LEU A 221 15.40 -4.53 4.32
C LEU A 221 14.31 -5.45 4.88
N VAL A 222 13.19 -4.89 5.33
CA VAL A 222 11.98 -5.62 5.74
C VAL A 222 10.82 -5.11 4.86
N ASN A 223 10.21 -6.02 4.09
CA ASN A 223 9.10 -5.79 3.16
C ASN A 223 9.33 -4.73 2.06
N GLY A 224 8.52 -4.79 0.99
CA GLY A 224 8.72 -4.00 -0.23
C GLY A 224 7.80 -2.79 -0.43
N GLY A 225 6.73 -2.69 0.33
CA GLY A 225 5.60 -1.79 0.05
C GLY A 225 4.71 -2.25 -1.12
N TYR A 226 3.54 -1.63 -1.23
CA TYR A 226 2.47 -2.04 -2.13
C TYR A 226 2.76 -1.76 -3.62
N ASN A 227 3.47 -0.68 -3.94
CA ASN A 227 3.62 -0.21 -5.31
C ASN A 227 4.75 -0.96 -6.06
N ARG A 228 4.58 -1.22 -7.37
CA ARG A 228 5.62 -1.76 -8.26
C ARG A 228 6.89 -0.89 -8.27
N ARG A 229 6.76 0.44 -8.21
CA ARG A 229 7.87 1.33 -7.80
C ARG A 229 8.10 1.13 -6.31
N ALA A 230 9.03 0.23 -5.99
CA ALA A 230 9.47 -0.09 -4.65
C ALA A 230 9.82 1.18 -3.86
N CYS A 231 9.08 1.45 -2.78
CA CYS A 231 9.10 2.73 -2.05
C CYS A 231 10.45 3.05 -1.37
N PHE A 232 11.30 2.04 -1.17
CA PHE A 232 12.65 2.15 -0.62
C PHE A 232 13.75 2.39 -1.67
N TRP A 233 13.43 2.25 -2.97
CA TRP A 233 14.46 2.13 -4.02
C TRP A 233 15.34 3.36 -4.19
N ASP A 234 14.73 4.56 -4.20
CA ASP A 234 15.45 5.82 -4.41
C ASP A 234 16.50 6.09 -3.32
N PHE A 235 16.38 5.45 -2.15
CA PHE A 235 17.40 5.38 -1.11
C PHE A 235 18.34 4.19 -1.32
N ALA A 236 17.78 2.97 -1.46
CA ALA A 236 18.56 1.73 -1.43
C ALA A 236 19.51 1.57 -2.63
N ARG A 237 19.22 2.18 -3.78
CA ARG A 237 20.12 2.22 -4.95
C ARG A 237 21.49 2.87 -4.69
N HIS A 238 21.62 3.61 -3.58
CA HIS A 238 22.86 4.24 -3.14
C HIS A 238 23.61 3.44 -2.06
N LEU A 239 23.05 2.30 -1.61
CA LEU A 239 23.76 1.30 -0.80
C LEU A 239 24.60 0.41 -1.73
N ASP A 240 25.76 -0.03 -1.26
CA ASP A 240 26.51 -1.09 -1.94
C ASP A 240 25.76 -2.43 -1.88
N ARG A 241 25.20 -2.75 -0.69
CA ARG A 241 24.57 -4.04 -0.40
C ARG A 241 23.36 -3.93 0.53
N LEU A 242 22.37 -4.78 0.30
CA LEU A 242 21.37 -5.25 1.25
C LEU A 242 21.83 -6.63 1.72
N ASP A 243 22.48 -6.71 2.88
CA ASP A 243 23.02 -7.96 3.41
C ASP A 243 21.90 -8.97 3.69
N ALA A 244 20.73 -8.50 4.10
CA ALA A 244 19.53 -9.30 4.24
C ALA A 244 18.28 -8.56 3.70
N VAL A 245 17.32 -9.35 3.21
CA VAL A 245 15.96 -8.94 2.87
C VAL A 245 15.00 -9.90 3.57
N LEU A 246 14.09 -9.39 4.40
CA LEU A 246 13.03 -10.15 5.04
C LEU A 246 11.69 -9.84 4.38
N MET A 247 11.10 -10.85 3.75
CA MET A 247 9.72 -10.80 3.24
C MET A 247 8.83 -11.49 4.28
N THR A 248 8.05 -10.73 5.05
CA THR A 248 7.36 -11.28 6.22
C THR A 248 6.24 -12.25 5.85
N HIS A 249 5.55 -12.03 4.74
CA HIS A 249 4.44 -12.88 4.32
C HIS A 249 4.07 -12.68 2.84
N LEU A 250 3.31 -13.63 2.29
CA LEU A 250 2.73 -13.51 0.95
C LEU A 250 1.53 -12.54 0.97
N GLY A 251 1.77 -11.27 0.67
CA GLY A 251 0.76 -10.21 0.71
C GLY A 251 0.90 -9.20 -0.43
N THR A 252 -0.23 -8.63 -0.85
CA THR A 252 -0.30 -7.57 -1.89
C THR A 252 0.46 -6.30 -1.49
N ASP A 253 0.60 -6.12 -0.17
CA ASP A 253 1.18 -5.00 0.55
C ASP A 253 2.73 -4.98 0.51
N ASN A 254 3.38 -6.05 0.09
CA ASN A 254 4.84 -6.12 0.05
C ASN A 254 5.44 -6.82 -1.18
N ILE A 255 4.69 -7.70 -1.85
CA ILE A 255 5.23 -8.53 -2.94
C ILE A 255 5.68 -7.74 -4.17
N PHE A 256 4.94 -6.69 -4.56
CA PHE A 256 5.19 -6.00 -5.83
C PHE A 256 6.50 -5.20 -5.81
N GLY A 257 6.81 -4.52 -4.71
CA GLY A 257 8.08 -3.81 -4.56
C GLY A 257 9.29 -4.77 -4.64
N LEU A 258 9.23 -5.90 -3.92
CA LEU A 258 10.30 -6.90 -3.94
C LEU A 258 10.43 -7.59 -5.31
N SER A 259 9.32 -8.03 -5.91
CA SER A 259 9.29 -8.68 -7.22
C SER A 259 9.89 -7.77 -8.31
N THR A 260 9.52 -6.48 -8.30
CA THR A 260 10.02 -5.50 -9.29
C THR A 260 11.52 -5.22 -9.12
N VAL A 261 12.05 -5.22 -7.87
CA VAL A 261 13.50 -5.09 -7.61
C VAL A 261 14.28 -6.33 -8.06
N LEU A 262 13.77 -7.54 -7.84
CA LEU A 262 14.42 -8.75 -8.37
C LEU A 262 14.38 -8.77 -9.90
N GLN A 263 13.25 -8.42 -10.53
CA GLN A 263 13.15 -8.26 -11.99
C GLN A 263 14.19 -7.26 -12.52
N ARG A 264 14.34 -6.11 -11.84
CA ARG A 264 15.32 -5.07 -12.22
C ARG A 264 16.77 -5.56 -12.18
N LYS A 265 17.11 -6.42 -11.21
CA LYS A 265 18.44 -7.02 -11.06
C LYS A 265 18.69 -8.23 -11.97
N VAL A 266 17.66 -8.98 -12.36
CA VAL A 266 17.76 -10.06 -13.37
C VAL A 266 18.07 -9.46 -14.75
N LEU A 267 17.48 -8.30 -15.08
CA LEU A 267 17.72 -7.62 -16.36
C LEU A 267 19.13 -7.01 -16.46
N GLU A 268 19.63 -6.41 -15.37
CA GLU A 268 20.97 -5.80 -15.33
C GLU A 268 21.58 -5.95 -13.93
N ASN A 269 22.86 -6.32 -13.85
CA ASN A 269 23.58 -6.44 -12.57
C ASN A 269 23.89 -5.05 -11.97
N ILE A 270 22.93 -4.49 -11.24
CA ILE A 270 23.04 -3.18 -10.57
C ILE A 270 23.09 -3.30 -9.04
N HIS A 271 23.64 -2.29 -8.37
CA HIS A 271 23.60 -2.14 -6.91
C HIS A 271 22.19 -1.73 -6.42
N PRO A 272 21.81 -2.07 -5.17
CA PRO A 272 22.60 -2.82 -4.19
C PRO A 272 22.66 -4.31 -4.54
N GLN A 273 23.73 -4.99 -4.13
CA GLN A 273 23.74 -6.45 -4.13
C GLN A 273 22.88 -7.00 -2.99
N ILE A 274 22.33 -8.21 -3.12
CA ILE A 274 21.51 -8.84 -2.09
C ILE A 274 22.27 -10.04 -1.54
N GLY A 275 22.41 -10.13 -0.21
CA GLY A 275 23.05 -11.27 0.46
C GLY A 275 22.07 -12.42 0.67
N TYR A 276 21.17 -12.26 1.64
CA TYR A 276 20.19 -13.28 2.05
C TYR A 276 18.76 -12.81 1.80
N LEU A 277 17.89 -13.73 1.35
CA LEU A 277 16.44 -13.53 1.29
C LEU A 277 15.78 -14.44 2.34
N TYR A 278 15.29 -13.86 3.42
CA TYR A 278 14.47 -14.55 4.41
C TYR A 278 13.00 -14.53 3.98
N PHE A 279 12.47 -15.70 3.61
CA PHE A 279 11.10 -15.84 3.08
C PHE A 279 10.61 -17.29 3.19
N ASN A 280 9.36 -17.47 3.64
CA ASN A 280 8.71 -18.78 3.75
C ASN A 280 8.06 -19.19 2.41
N ALA A 281 8.86 -19.81 1.54
CA ALA A 281 8.42 -20.41 0.29
C ALA A 281 8.57 -21.95 0.32
N PRO A 282 7.79 -22.71 -0.48
CA PRO A 282 8.00 -24.15 -0.64
C PRO A 282 9.38 -24.47 -1.26
N GLU A 283 10.06 -25.50 -0.75
CA GLU A 283 11.35 -25.97 -1.29
C GLU A 283 11.26 -26.34 -2.78
N LYS A 284 10.15 -26.99 -3.16
CA LYS A 284 9.79 -27.32 -4.53
C LYS A 284 8.76 -26.31 -5.01
N LEU A 285 9.24 -25.18 -5.51
CA LEU A 285 8.44 -24.27 -6.31
C LEU A 285 7.84 -25.03 -7.50
N ALA A 286 6.57 -24.77 -7.82
CA ALA A 286 6.02 -25.20 -9.09
C ALA A 286 6.85 -24.57 -10.21
N SER A 287 7.19 -25.33 -11.26
CA SER A 287 7.86 -24.75 -12.42
C SER A 287 7.02 -23.61 -12.98
N LEU A 288 7.67 -22.47 -13.27
CA LEU A 288 7.07 -21.53 -14.22
C LEU A 288 6.79 -22.32 -15.49
N SER A 289 5.54 -22.30 -15.97
CA SER A 289 5.21 -22.84 -17.28
C SER A 289 6.05 -22.09 -18.30
N SER A 290 7.00 -22.78 -18.93
CA SER A 290 7.90 -22.13 -19.86
C SER A 290 7.09 -21.68 -21.08
N GLY A 291 7.28 -20.41 -21.46
CA GLY A 291 7.11 -20.04 -22.85
C GLY A 291 8.21 -20.76 -23.63
N ASP A 292 7.80 -21.49 -24.65
CA ASP A 292 8.55 -22.57 -25.33
C ASP A 292 8.85 -23.77 -24.39
N ASP A 293 8.76 -25.03 -24.83
CA ASP A 293 8.62 -25.57 -26.19
C ASP A 293 7.30 -26.31 -26.43
N GLY A 294 6.87 -26.38 -27.71
CA GLY A 294 5.92 -27.39 -28.20
C GLY A 294 4.42 -27.02 -28.14
N ASP A 295 3.92 -26.49 -29.26
CA ASP A 295 2.52 -26.60 -29.72
C ASP A 295 1.39 -26.23 -28.73
N SER A 296 1.24 -24.93 -28.43
CA SER A 296 -0.04 -24.25 -28.05
C SER A 296 0.11 -22.77 -27.61
N SER A 297 1.31 -22.20 -27.60
CA SER A 297 1.60 -20.89 -26.96
C SER A 297 0.92 -19.66 -27.61
N ALA A 298 0.38 -19.78 -28.83
CA ALA A 298 -0.09 -18.65 -29.64
C ALA A 298 -1.39 -17.93 -29.18
N SER A 299 -2.08 -18.41 -28.13
CA SER A 299 -3.42 -17.91 -27.75
C SER A 299 -3.55 -17.28 -26.35
N LYS A 300 -2.57 -17.47 -25.45
CA LYS A 300 -2.63 -16.92 -24.08
C LYS A 300 -2.27 -15.44 -24.05
N SER A 301 -3.27 -14.61 -24.35
CA SER A 301 -3.25 -13.17 -24.09
C SER A 301 -2.79 -12.87 -22.66
N PRO A 302 -1.95 -11.84 -22.41
CA PRO A 302 -1.43 -11.54 -21.09
C PRO A 302 -2.56 -11.19 -20.12
N SER A 303 -2.78 -12.05 -19.13
CA SER A 303 -3.86 -11.88 -18.16
C SER A 303 -3.63 -10.64 -17.29
N LEU A 304 -4.68 -9.83 -17.14
CA LEU A 304 -4.74 -8.75 -16.14
C LEU A 304 -5.24 -9.27 -14.77
N ILE A 305 -5.55 -10.56 -14.67
CA ILE A 305 -5.89 -11.22 -13.40
C ILE A 305 -4.59 -11.65 -12.70
N ILE A 306 -4.33 -11.16 -11.50
CA ILE A 306 -3.15 -11.49 -10.69
C ILE A 306 -3.48 -12.61 -9.70
N ASN A 307 -2.76 -13.72 -9.80
CA ASN A 307 -2.69 -14.77 -8.78
C ASN A 307 -1.46 -14.52 -7.89
N LEU A 308 -1.66 -14.40 -6.56
CA LEU A 308 -0.56 -14.12 -5.63
C LEU A 308 0.47 -15.24 -5.54
N VAL A 309 0.05 -16.50 -5.71
CA VAL A 309 0.95 -17.67 -5.71
C VAL A 309 1.83 -17.66 -6.97
N GLU A 310 1.28 -17.29 -8.12
CA GLU A 310 2.09 -17.10 -9.33
C GLU A 310 3.13 -15.99 -9.17
N GLU A 311 2.76 -14.83 -8.61
CA GLU A 311 3.71 -13.74 -8.35
C GLU A 311 4.80 -14.16 -7.35
N ALA A 312 4.45 -14.96 -6.33
CA ALA A 312 5.43 -15.49 -5.38
C ALA A 312 6.37 -16.52 -6.02
N ASN A 313 5.86 -17.36 -6.92
CA ASN A 313 6.69 -18.26 -7.73
C ASN A 313 7.63 -17.46 -8.65
N LYS A 314 7.15 -16.40 -9.34
CA LYS A 314 7.97 -15.52 -10.18
C LYS A 314 9.08 -14.86 -9.37
N LEU A 315 8.75 -14.27 -8.22
CA LEU A 315 9.71 -13.67 -7.27
C LEU A 315 10.80 -14.67 -6.86
N ALA A 316 10.42 -15.88 -6.43
CA ALA A 316 11.37 -16.89 -5.99
C ALA A 316 12.23 -17.47 -7.13
N HIS A 317 11.71 -17.54 -8.37
CA HIS A 317 12.51 -17.90 -9.55
C HIS A 317 13.53 -16.80 -9.91
N MET A 318 13.15 -15.53 -9.84
CA MET A 318 14.08 -14.41 -10.06
C MET A 318 15.17 -14.34 -8.97
N ALA A 319 14.83 -14.64 -7.70
CA ALA A 319 15.81 -14.80 -6.64
C ALA A 319 16.82 -15.92 -6.99
N LYS A 320 16.34 -17.09 -7.42
CA LYS A 320 17.18 -18.21 -7.83
C LYS A 320 18.06 -17.90 -9.05
N GLN A 321 17.57 -17.14 -10.03
CA GLN A 321 18.37 -16.67 -11.17
C GLN A 321 19.52 -15.75 -10.74
N LEU A 322 19.35 -14.99 -9.64
CA LEU A 322 20.38 -14.16 -9.03
C LEU A 322 21.29 -14.94 -8.05
N GLY A 323 21.15 -16.27 -7.96
CA GLY A 323 21.90 -17.12 -7.02
C GLY A 323 21.39 -17.05 -5.56
N ILE A 324 20.24 -16.44 -5.31
CA ILE A 324 19.69 -16.20 -3.97
C ILE A 324 18.61 -17.24 -3.66
N SER A 325 18.92 -18.17 -2.75
CA SER A 325 17.93 -19.10 -2.21
C SER A 325 17.08 -18.45 -1.12
N PRO A 326 15.74 -18.58 -1.12
CA PRO A 326 14.90 -18.25 0.02
C PRO A 326 15.29 -19.07 1.27
N HIS A 327 15.47 -18.39 2.40
CA HIS A 327 15.76 -18.98 3.70
C HIS A 327 14.49 -18.95 4.55
N PRO A 328 13.92 -20.12 4.94
CA PRO A 328 12.73 -20.16 5.79
C PRO A 328 12.94 -19.49 7.14
N CYS A 329 11.89 -18.84 7.64
CA CYS A 329 11.84 -18.21 8.96
C CYS A 329 10.66 -18.77 9.73
N SER A 330 10.92 -19.71 10.62
CA SER A 330 9.95 -20.26 11.57
C SER A 330 10.65 -20.65 12.87
N ARG A 331 9.94 -20.64 14.00
CA ARG A 331 10.48 -21.12 15.28
C ARG A 331 10.18 -22.59 15.51
N SER A 332 11.07 -23.29 16.21
CA SER A 332 10.80 -24.66 16.67
C SER A 332 9.48 -24.75 17.46
N ALA A 333 8.74 -25.82 17.22
CA ALA A 333 7.55 -26.17 17.99
C ALA A 333 7.92 -26.70 19.40
N THR A 334 9.02 -27.47 19.49
CA THR A 334 9.43 -28.21 20.69
C THR A 334 10.35 -27.40 21.62
N ALA A 335 11.06 -26.39 21.11
CA ALA A 335 11.99 -25.61 21.91
C ALA A 335 11.29 -24.85 23.05
N VAL A 336 11.90 -24.86 24.24
CA VAL A 336 11.36 -24.15 25.42
C VAL A 336 11.49 -22.63 25.23
N THR A 337 12.61 -22.19 24.67
CA THR A 337 12.92 -20.82 24.26
C THR A 337 12.82 -20.63 22.75
N CYS A 338 12.70 -19.39 22.29
CA CYS A 338 12.98 -19.03 20.90
C CYS A 338 14.47 -18.72 20.76
N ASP A 339 15.17 -19.47 19.91
CA ASP A 339 16.60 -19.32 19.68
C ASP A 339 16.89 -18.31 18.53
N PRO A 340 17.97 -17.52 18.61
CA PRO A 340 18.26 -16.47 17.65
C PRO A 340 18.91 -16.97 16.36
N VAL A 341 18.54 -16.37 15.23
CA VAL A 341 19.39 -16.30 14.04
C VAL A 341 20.34 -15.12 14.23
N ASN A 342 21.65 -15.36 14.37
CA ASN A 342 22.62 -14.26 14.32
C ASN A 342 22.72 -13.76 12.88
N LEU A 343 22.35 -12.48 12.65
CA LEU A 343 22.40 -11.85 11.34
C LEU A 343 23.76 -11.16 11.09
N TYR A 344 24.41 -10.72 12.15
CA TYR A 344 25.66 -9.97 12.09
C TYR A 344 26.42 -10.08 13.40
N HIS A 345 27.74 -10.16 13.29
CA HIS A 345 28.67 -9.95 14.39
C HIS A 345 29.94 -9.27 13.86
N LYS A 346 30.38 -8.18 14.51
CA LYS A 346 31.64 -7.51 14.16
C LYS A 346 32.36 -7.08 15.43
N LEU A 347 33.60 -7.57 15.58
CA LEU A 347 34.49 -7.25 16.69
C LEU A 347 34.65 -5.73 16.83
N GLY A 348 34.64 -5.23 18.07
CA GLY A 348 34.69 -3.79 18.37
C GLY A 348 33.39 -3.01 18.12
N HIS A 349 32.37 -3.59 17.48
CA HIS A 349 31.10 -2.90 17.18
C HIS A 349 29.88 -3.53 17.88
N GLY A 350 29.66 -4.83 17.75
CA GLY A 350 28.53 -5.53 18.37
C GLY A 350 27.96 -6.68 17.53
N SER A 351 26.77 -7.15 17.90
CA SER A 351 26.02 -8.18 17.16
C SER A 351 24.54 -7.83 16.98
N LEU A 352 23.95 -8.36 15.91
CA LEU A 352 22.51 -8.30 15.64
C LEU A 352 21.95 -9.72 15.60
N ASP A 353 20.98 -9.97 16.48
CA ASP A 353 20.27 -11.25 16.55
C ASP A 353 18.80 -11.06 16.16
N MET A 354 18.26 -11.96 15.34
CA MET A 354 16.84 -12.02 14.95
C MET A 354 16.16 -13.21 15.63
N TYR A 355 15.17 -12.93 16.46
CA TYR A 355 14.32 -13.94 17.11
C TYR A 355 13.00 -14.06 16.34
N VAL A 356 12.75 -15.22 15.73
CA VAL A 356 11.49 -15.49 15.01
C VAL A 356 10.43 -15.96 16.00
N LEU A 357 9.31 -15.25 16.07
CA LEU A 357 8.24 -15.46 17.05
C LEU A 357 7.03 -16.19 16.45
N ASN A 358 6.81 -16.05 15.14
CA ASN A 358 5.84 -16.74 14.29
C ASN A 358 6.42 -16.78 12.86
N PRO A 359 6.06 -17.73 11.97
CA PRO A 359 5.28 -18.95 12.20
C PRO A 359 6.02 -20.00 13.03
N VAL A 360 5.30 -21.06 13.39
CA VAL A 360 5.86 -22.26 14.03
C VAL A 360 6.23 -23.27 12.95
N ALA A 361 7.43 -23.85 13.04
CA ALA A 361 7.87 -24.94 12.18
C ALA A 361 6.90 -26.13 12.27
N ASP A 362 6.75 -26.85 11.16
CA ASP A 362 5.94 -28.08 11.07
C ASP A 362 4.44 -27.98 11.42
N SER A 363 3.90 -26.78 11.65
CA SER A 363 2.49 -26.58 12.00
C SER A 363 1.54 -27.07 10.89
N LYS A 364 0.30 -27.41 11.29
CA LYS A 364 -0.74 -27.83 10.34
C LYS A 364 -1.03 -26.71 9.34
N GLU A 365 -1.18 -25.49 9.84
CA GLU A 365 -1.45 -24.30 9.02
C GLU A 365 -0.33 -24.05 7.99
N LEU A 366 0.95 -24.22 8.38
CA LEU A 366 2.09 -24.05 7.48
C LEU A 366 2.14 -25.13 6.38
N LYS A 367 1.79 -26.37 6.71
CA LYS A 367 1.69 -27.48 5.75
C LYS A 367 0.52 -27.29 4.79
N GLU A 368 -0.62 -26.80 5.28
CA GLU A 368 -1.80 -26.44 4.48
C GLU A 368 -1.47 -25.28 3.51
N PHE A 369 -0.75 -24.26 3.96
CA PHE A 369 -0.30 -23.13 3.13
C PHE A 369 0.57 -23.58 1.94
N TYR A 370 1.59 -24.38 2.19
CA TYR A 370 2.45 -24.91 1.12
C TYR A 370 1.70 -25.87 0.19
N GLN A 371 0.66 -26.57 0.64
CA GLN A 371 -0.22 -27.35 -0.23
C GLN A 371 -1.11 -26.47 -1.12
N LEU A 372 -1.70 -25.40 -0.59
CA LEU A 372 -2.50 -24.45 -1.38
C LEU A 372 -1.65 -23.69 -2.41
N TRP A 373 -0.42 -23.33 -2.03
CA TRP A 373 0.61 -22.78 -2.92
C TRP A 373 0.98 -23.78 -4.03
N SER A 374 1.28 -25.03 -3.68
CA SER A 374 1.63 -26.06 -4.69
C SER A 374 0.50 -26.31 -5.70
N LYS A 375 -0.76 -26.06 -5.31
CA LYS A 375 -1.96 -26.11 -6.16
C LYS A 375 -2.27 -24.81 -6.92
N GLN A 376 -1.44 -23.76 -6.77
CA GLN A 376 -1.64 -22.42 -7.34
C GLN A 376 -3.01 -21.80 -7.01
N THR A 377 -3.52 -22.06 -5.81
CA THR A 377 -4.90 -21.74 -5.42
C THR A 377 -5.16 -20.22 -5.43
N ALA A 378 -6.25 -19.79 -6.07
CA ALA A 378 -6.60 -18.38 -6.28
C ALA A 378 -6.86 -17.57 -5.00
N SER A 379 -7.30 -18.23 -3.93
CA SER A 379 -7.42 -17.67 -2.58
C SER A 379 -6.54 -18.48 -1.63
N LEU A 380 -5.94 -17.77 -0.67
CA LEU A 380 -5.15 -18.32 0.43
C LEU A 380 -5.85 -18.04 1.77
N ASP A 381 -7.17 -17.86 1.74
CA ASP A 381 -7.98 -17.61 2.93
C ASP A 381 -8.32 -18.94 3.60
N ALA A 382 -8.06 -19.04 4.90
CA ALA A 382 -8.44 -20.21 5.68
C ALA A 382 -9.92 -20.14 6.08
N SER A 383 -10.46 -21.23 6.62
CA SER A 383 -11.79 -21.25 7.25
C SER A 383 -11.87 -20.50 8.60
N GLY A 384 -10.79 -19.82 9.00
CA GLY A 384 -10.69 -19.03 10.23
C GLY A 384 -10.89 -17.53 10.03
N PRO A 385 -10.83 -16.73 11.12
CA PRO A 385 -11.07 -15.28 11.08
C PRO A 385 -9.92 -14.44 10.47
N PHE A 386 -8.81 -15.08 10.08
CA PHE A 386 -7.66 -14.45 9.45
C PHE A 386 -7.23 -15.27 8.22
N SER A 387 -6.71 -14.62 7.18
CA SER A 387 -6.15 -15.33 6.03
C SER A 387 -4.91 -16.13 6.43
N LEU A 388 -4.58 -17.15 5.65
CA LEU A 388 -3.46 -18.05 5.95
C LEU A 388 -2.09 -17.36 5.86
N PRO A 389 -1.80 -16.46 4.89
CA PRO A 389 -0.55 -15.69 4.86
C PRO A 389 -0.37 -14.78 6.09
N SER A 390 -1.43 -14.15 6.58
CA SER A 390 -1.37 -13.33 7.80
C SER A 390 -1.11 -14.20 9.03
N SER A 391 -1.84 -15.31 9.17
CA SER A 391 -1.67 -16.28 10.26
C SER A 391 -0.25 -16.87 10.33
N LEU A 392 0.42 -16.99 9.18
CA LEU A 392 1.79 -17.49 9.04
C LEU A 392 2.84 -16.39 8.83
N SER A 393 2.48 -15.12 9.00
CA SER A 393 3.40 -14.00 8.83
C SER A 393 4.58 -14.10 9.79
N VAL A 394 5.78 -13.83 9.28
CA VAL A 394 7.01 -13.77 10.07
C VAL A 394 6.91 -12.59 11.02
N CYS A 395 6.76 -12.92 12.30
CA CYS A 395 6.80 -11.99 13.42
C CYS A 395 8.21 -12.09 14.02
N ALA A 396 8.95 -10.99 14.09
CA ALA A 396 10.38 -11.01 14.41
C ALA A 396 10.76 -9.90 15.40
N LEU A 397 11.66 -10.24 16.34
CA LEU A 397 12.33 -9.28 17.21
C LEU A 397 13.82 -9.22 16.85
N LEU A 398 14.29 -8.07 16.37
CA LEU A 398 15.71 -7.78 16.25
C LEU A 398 16.25 -7.27 17.60
N VAL A 399 17.42 -7.77 18.00
CA VAL A 399 18.13 -7.35 19.20
C VAL A 399 19.56 -7.00 18.83
N TRP A 400 19.89 -5.71 18.86
CA TRP A 400 21.26 -5.21 18.70
C TRP A 400 21.94 -5.12 20.06
N LYS A 401 23.05 -5.84 20.21
CA LYS A 401 23.92 -5.86 21.38
C LYS A 401 25.21 -5.10 21.03
N PRO A 402 25.41 -3.87 21.54
CA PRO A 402 26.64 -3.11 21.27
C PRO A 402 27.85 -3.78 21.95
N TYR A 403 29.04 -3.58 21.38
CA TYR A 403 30.30 -4.08 21.94
C TYR A 403 30.66 -3.42 23.28
N ASN A 404 30.40 -2.11 23.42
CA ASN A 404 30.51 -1.44 24.72
C ASN A 404 29.43 -1.96 25.66
N VAL A 405 29.82 -2.54 26.80
CA VAL A 405 28.88 -3.16 27.74
C VAL A 405 27.98 -2.16 28.48
N ASP A 406 28.32 -0.87 28.46
CA ASP A 406 27.52 0.23 29.01
C ASP A 406 26.57 0.88 27.99
N ASP A 407 26.68 0.55 26.70
CA ASP A 407 25.74 1.03 25.68
C ASP A 407 24.41 0.26 25.78
N LYS A 408 23.32 0.94 25.38
CA LYS A 408 21.96 0.38 25.48
C LYS A 408 21.70 -0.68 24.41
N ILE A 409 21.10 -1.80 24.83
CA ILE A 409 20.59 -2.84 23.94
C ILE A 409 19.35 -2.31 23.21
N VAL A 410 19.44 -2.22 21.88
CA VAL A 410 18.34 -1.76 21.03
C VAL A 410 17.51 -2.97 20.62
N ARG A 411 16.18 -2.85 20.71
CA ARG A 411 15.20 -3.90 20.39
C ARG A 411 14.21 -3.31 19.39
N ILE A 412 14.04 -3.95 18.24
CA ILE A 412 13.14 -3.50 17.17
C ILE A 412 12.20 -4.66 16.85
N PHE A 413 10.90 -4.42 16.93
CA PHE A 413 9.88 -5.45 16.79
C PHE A 413 9.09 -5.24 15.50
N PHE A 414 9.08 -6.29 14.66
CA PHE A 414 8.31 -6.37 13.42
C PHE A 414 7.23 -7.43 13.59
N PRO A 415 5.95 -7.06 13.85
CA PRO A 415 4.88 -8.04 14.00
C PRO A 415 4.52 -8.73 12.67
N GLY A 416 4.81 -8.08 11.53
CA GLY A 416 4.19 -8.42 10.25
C GLY A 416 2.66 -8.35 10.35
N ASN A 417 1.96 -9.16 9.55
CA ASN A 417 0.51 -9.34 9.63
C ASN A 417 0.10 -10.48 10.59
N ALA A 418 0.96 -10.86 11.55
CA ALA A 418 0.70 -11.94 12.48
C ALA A 418 -0.43 -11.59 13.49
N PRO A 419 -1.48 -12.41 13.62
CA PRO A 419 -2.56 -12.18 14.59
C PRO A 419 -2.05 -12.07 16.03
N GLN A 420 -2.70 -11.23 16.84
CA GLN A 420 -2.28 -10.91 18.22
C GLN A 420 -2.01 -12.15 19.09
N HIS A 421 -2.78 -13.22 18.94
CA HIS A 421 -2.55 -14.46 19.70
C HIS A 421 -1.20 -15.12 19.33
N LYS A 422 -0.86 -15.24 18.05
CA LYS A 422 0.44 -15.75 17.58
C LYS A 422 1.60 -14.88 18.06
N VAL A 423 1.41 -13.54 18.10
CA VAL A 423 2.41 -12.60 18.66
C VAL A 423 2.65 -12.87 20.14
N ILE A 424 1.58 -13.05 20.93
CA ILE A 424 1.68 -13.35 22.37
C ILE A 424 2.34 -14.73 22.59
N GLU A 425 1.90 -15.78 21.89
CA GLU A 425 2.51 -17.12 21.92
C GLU A 425 4.02 -17.10 21.60
N GLY A 426 4.44 -16.21 20.70
CA GLY A 426 5.85 -16.00 20.39
C GLY A 426 6.62 -15.33 21.53
N PHE A 427 6.06 -14.28 22.15
CA PHE A 427 6.69 -13.63 23.31
C PHE A 427 6.70 -14.48 24.59
N GLU A 428 5.76 -15.43 24.75
CA GLU A 428 5.83 -16.44 25.82
C GLU A 428 7.15 -17.23 25.77
N LYS A 429 7.59 -17.64 24.57
CA LYS A 429 8.88 -18.31 24.32
C LYS A 429 10.11 -17.41 24.55
N MET A 430 9.91 -16.12 24.82
CA MET A 430 10.97 -15.14 25.06
C MET A 430 11.10 -14.71 26.54
N LYS A 431 10.21 -15.17 27.43
CA LYS A 431 10.18 -14.75 28.86
C LYS A 431 11.47 -15.00 29.65
N SER A 432 12.32 -15.92 29.20
CA SER A 432 13.64 -16.19 29.81
C SER A 432 14.60 -15.00 29.65
N TYR A 433 14.57 -14.30 28.52
CA TYR A 433 15.58 -13.32 28.13
C TYR A 433 15.55 -12.05 28.99
N GLY A 434 16.69 -11.76 29.64
CA GLY A 434 16.85 -10.60 30.52
C GLY A 434 16.57 -9.26 29.85
N PHE A 435 16.90 -9.12 28.57
CA PHE A 435 16.68 -7.87 27.80
C PHE A 435 15.20 -7.53 27.55
N LEU A 436 14.25 -8.42 27.86
CA LEU A 436 12.81 -8.11 27.85
C LEU A 436 12.24 -7.81 29.24
N LYS A 437 12.98 -8.08 30.33
CA LYS A 437 12.55 -7.85 31.72
C LYS A 437 12.73 -6.41 32.17
N LEU A 438 13.36 -5.56 31.34
CA LEU A 438 13.71 -4.17 31.64
C LEU A 438 13.32 -3.26 30.47
N ALA A 439 12.70 -2.11 30.76
CA ALA A 439 12.31 -1.13 29.74
C ALA A 439 13.51 -0.60 28.95
N SER A 440 14.67 -0.43 29.60
CA SER A 440 15.98 -0.19 28.99
C SER A 440 17.03 -0.98 29.77
N CYS A 441 18.04 -1.52 29.09
CA CYS A 441 19.15 -2.24 29.70
C CYS A 441 20.42 -2.13 28.85
N THR A 442 21.57 -2.29 29.50
CA THR A 442 22.89 -2.45 28.89
C THR A 442 23.34 -3.92 29.04
N THR A 443 24.38 -4.35 28.33
CA THR A 443 24.95 -5.70 28.53
C THR A 443 25.44 -5.88 29.97
N ARG A 444 25.99 -4.82 30.58
CA ARG A 444 26.43 -4.77 31.98
C ARG A 444 25.27 -4.99 32.97
N ASP A 445 24.06 -4.52 32.68
CA ASP A 445 22.91 -4.71 33.59
C ASP A 445 22.39 -6.14 33.59
N LEU A 446 22.58 -6.87 32.49
CA LEU A 446 22.16 -8.27 32.37
C LEU A 446 23.12 -9.27 33.02
N THR A 447 24.38 -8.86 33.29
CA THR A 447 25.40 -9.69 33.95
C THR A 447 25.54 -9.42 35.44
N ARG A 448 24.91 -8.37 36.00
CA ARG A 448 24.84 -8.15 37.45
C ARG A 448 24.02 -9.26 38.12
N PRO A 449 24.52 -9.91 39.19
CA PRO A 449 23.69 -10.77 40.03
C PRO A 449 22.49 -10.00 40.59
N ALA A 450 21.32 -10.66 40.66
CA ALA A 450 20.17 -10.07 41.34
C ALA A 450 20.52 -9.76 42.81
N PRO A 451 20.17 -8.58 43.35
CA PRO A 451 20.59 -8.19 44.69
C PRO A 451 19.98 -9.13 45.74
N ILE A 452 20.85 -9.85 46.44
CA ILE A 452 20.45 -10.82 47.47
C ILE A 452 19.74 -10.07 48.59
N LYS A 453 18.42 -10.24 48.69
CA LYS A 453 17.62 -9.80 49.83
C LYS A 453 18.02 -10.63 51.05
N LYS A 454 19.04 -10.19 51.79
CA LYS A 454 19.39 -10.77 53.10
C LYS A 454 18.14 -10.74 53.99
N PRO A 455 17.71 -11.87 54.58
CA PRO A 455 16.62 -11.84 55.54
C PRO A 455 17.08 -11.06 56.79
N VAL A 456 16.29 -10.08 57.20
CA VAL A 456 16.52 -9.36 58.46
C VAL A 456 16.08 -10.28 59.59
N GLY A 457 17.05 -10.82 60.33
CA GLY A 457 16.78 -11.70 61.47
C GLY A 457 16.05 -10.94 62.59
N LEU A 458 14.98 -11.53 63.11
CA LEU A 458 14.29 -11.00 64.30
C LEU A 458 15.11 -11.33 65.54
N ASN A 459 15.56 -10.30 66.27
CA ASN A 459 15.97 -10.40 67.67
C ASN A 459 15.21 -9.35 68.49
N LYS A 460 14.38 -9.81 69.44
CA LYS A 460 13.94 -9.07 70.64
C LYS A 460 14.77 -9.66 71.79
N ALA A 461 15.42 -8.92 72.67
CA ALA A 461 14.87 -8.21 73.84
C ALA A 461 16.10 -7.87 74.74
N ALA A 462 16.07 -7.05 75.79
CA ALA A 462 15.24 -5.92 76.23
C ALA A 462 15.97 -5.25 77.42
N GLY A 463 15.57 -4.04 77.84
CA GLY A 463 16.02 -3.44 79.12
C GLY A 463 16.88 -2.17 78.99
N PRO A 464 16.93 -1.33 80.05
CA PRO A 464 16.54 0.07 79.84
C PRO A 464 17.44 1.16 80.47
N GLY A 465 17.40 2.38 79.89
CA GLY A 465 17.85 3.62 80.55
C GLY A 465 18.07 4.81 79.60
N GLY A 466 18.03 6.05 80.11
CA GLY A 466 18.75 7.19 79.49
C GLY A 466 17.99 8.21 78.62
N ARG A 467 17.00 8.93 79.21
CA ARG A 467 16.51 10.30 78.90
C ARG A 467 17.02 11.08 77.63
N SER A 468 16.05 11.73 76.95
CA SER A 468 16.12 13.03 76.20
C SER A 468 17.02 13.17 74.96
N GLN A 469 16.73 14.00 73.94
CA GLN A 469 15.51 14.77 73.56
C GLN A 469 15.58 15.05 72.04
N GLY A 470 14.44 15.08 71.32
CA GLY A 470 14.40 15.46 69.88
C GLY A 470 13.00 15.34 69.29
N LYS A 471 12.44 16.46 68.79
CA LYS A 471 11.00 16.56 68.42
C LYS A 471 10.63 15.80 67.14
N ALA A 472 9.44 15.20 67.14
CA ALA A 472 8.69 14.78 65.95
C ALA A 472 7.93 15.98 65.33
N PRO A 473 7.20 15.84 64.19
CA PRO A 473 5.98 15.04 64.17
C PRO A 473 5.86 14.05 62.99
N THR A 474 5.05 13.01 63.19
CA THR A 474 4.69 12.01 62.18
C THR A 474 3.19 12.03 61.89
N SER A 475 2.80 12.04 60.60
CA SER A 475 1.51 11.51 60.11
C SER A 475 0.23 12.24 60.60
N ALA A 476 -0.99 11.94 60.15
CA ALA A 476 -1.46 10.89 59.23
C ALA A 476 -2.62 11.35 58.32
N ARG A 477 -3.08 10.43 57.46
CA ARG A 477 -4.42 10.43 56.83
C ARG A 477 -5.47 10.01 57.92
N SER A 478 -6.78 9.98 57.73
CA SER A 478 -7.62 9.89 56.52
C SER A 478 -9.09 10.27 56.81
N ASP A 479 -9.95 10.26 55.76
CA ASP A 479 -11.40 9.91 55.83
C ASP A 479 -12.38 10.89 56.56
N THR A 480 -13.70 10.96 56.27
CA THR A 480 -14.56 10.39 55.19
C THR A 480 -15.89 11.16 55.01
N THR A 481 -16.47 11.09 53.80
CA THR A 481 -17.93 11.02 53.46
C THR A 481 -18.97 12.16 53.65
N ARG A 482 -19.89 12.19 52.66
CA ARG A 482 -21.39 12.38 52.70
C ARG A 482 -22.03 13.79 52.59
N GLY A 483 -23.22 13.79 51.97
CA GLY A 483 -24.12 14.94 51.72
C GLY A 483 -24.46 15.10 50.22
N ILE A 484 -25.36 14.36 49.56
CA ILE A 484 -26.83 14.11 49.71
C ILE A 484 -27.73 15.17 49.01
N ASN A 485 -28.38 14.69 47.92
CA ASN A 485 -29.67 15.07 47.30
C ASN A 485 -30.02 16.52 46.88
N GLY A 486 -30.52 16.64 45.64
CA GLY A 486 -31.35 17.75 45.12
C GLY A 486 -31.77 17.42 43.67
N ARG A 487 -33.05 17.55 43.30
CA ARG A 487 -33.57 17.02 42.02
C ARG A 487 -34.72 17.89 41.44
N VAL A 488 -34.80 17.88 40.11
CA VAL A 488 -35.87 18.26 39.16
C VAL A 488 -36.19 19.76 38.89
N GLU A 489 -36.23 20.03 37.59
CA GLU A 489 -37.20 20.83 36.82
C GLU A 489 -37.11 22.35 36.64
N SER A 490 -37.77 22.78 35.55
CA SER A 490 -37.62 24.07 34.86
C SER A 490 -38.91 24.44 34.14
N PRO A 491 -39.19 25.74 33.87
CA PRO A 491 -40.11 26.17 32.82
C PRO A 491 -39.39 26.91 31.67
N ARG A 492 -40.16 27.37 30.67
CA ARG A 492 -39.67 27.72 29.31
C ARG A 492 -39.93 29.18 28.88
N LYS A 493 -39.03 29.64 27.99
CA LYS A 493 -39.30 30.34 26.70
C LYS A 493 -39.59 31.86 26.63
N GLU A 494 -39.38 32.33 25.38
CA GLU A 494 -39.75 33.62 24.72
C GLU A 494 -38.88 34.84 25.11
N THR A 495 -38.54 35.80 24.24
CA THR A 495 -39.06 36.20 22.90
C THR A 495 -37.95 36.56 21.85
N LYS A 496 -38.37 36.70 20.58
CA LYS A 496 -37.83 37.59 19.50
C LYS A 496 -39.03 38.50 19.03
N PRO A 497 -38.97 39.44 18.04
CA PRO A 497 -37.92 39.87 17.09
C PRO A 497 -37.82 41.41 16.87
N VAL A 498 -37.24 41.85 15.72
CA VAL A 498 -37.26 43.21 15.09
C VAL A 498 -36.55 44.34 15.88
N ALA A 499 -36.05 45.47 15.33
CA ALA A 499 -36.15 46.14 14.01
C ALA A 499 -34.92 47.08 13.76
N THR A 500 -34.58 47.68 12.60
CA THR A 500 -34.82 47.52 11.12
C THR A 500 -33.86 48.50 10.37
N LYS A 501 -33.91 48.55 9.02
CA LYS A 501 -33.63 49.72 8.13
C LYS A 501 -32.16 50.09 7.81
N THR A 502 -31.77 50.39 6.56
CA THR A 502 -32.46 50.21 5.25
C THR A 502 -31.49 50.09 4.05
N GLU A 503 -32.08 49.65 2.94
CA GLU A 503 -31.69 49.55 1.53
C GLU A 503 -31.04 50.79 0.84
N VAL A 504 -30.62 50.85 -0.45
CA VAL A 504 -30.14 49.98 -1.59
C VAL A 504 -29.71 51.00 -2.71
N LYS A 505 -29.08 50.55 -3.83
CA LYS A 505 -28.81 51.24 -5.13
C LYS A 505 -27.45 51.98 -5.25
N ALA A 506 -26.81 52.11 -6.42
CA ALA A 506 -26.87 51.35 -7.70
C ALA A 506 -25.70 51.80 -8.65
N SER A 507 -25.69 51.23 -9.87
CA SER A 507 -25.09 51.73 -11.15
C SER A 507 -23.56 51.80 -11.33
N SER A 508 -23.09 51.04 -12.32
CA SER A 508 -22.01 51.36 -13.28
C SER A 508 -22.58 52.23 -14.44
N PRO A 509 -21.83 52.73 -15.47
CA PRO A 509 -20.47 52.42 -15.98
C PRO A 509 -19.49 53.65 -15.82
N THR A 510 -18.44 53.98 -16.59
CA THR A 510 -17.96 53.64 -17.97
C THR A 510 -16.44 53.88 -18.13
N LYS A 511 -15.86 53.41 -19.26
CA LYS A 511 -14.52 53.80 -19.81
C LYS A 511 -14.63 55.12 -20.63
N PRO A 512 -13.59 55.66 -21.33
CA PRO A 512 -12.14 55.33 -21.37
C PRO A 512 -11.16 56.54 -21.29
N SER A 513 -9.84 56.31 -21.19
CA SER A 513 -8.82 57.00 -22.02
C SER A 513 -7.36 56.51 -21.79
N ARG A 514 -6.53 56.73 -22.82
CA ARG A 514 -5.06 56.62 -22.98
C ARG A 514 -4.67 57.89 -23.81
N PRO A 515 -3.38 58.23 -24.08
CA PRO A 515 -2.08 57.87 -23.49
C PRO A 515 -1.23 59.15 -23.18
N ILE A 516 0.10 59.09 -23.44
CA ILE A 516 1.18 60.11 -23.44
C ILE A 516 2.12 59.95 -22.22
N LYS A 517 3.40 59.53 -22.28
CA LYS A 517 4.49 59.37 -23.31
C LYS A 517 5.53 60.52 -23.27
N ASP A 518 6.77 60.20 -23.68
CA ASP A 518 7.92 61.10 -23.95
C ASP A 518 8.65 61.68 -22.71
N GLU A 519 9.93 62.10 -22.75
CA GLU A 519 11.18 61.64 -23.41
C GLU A 519 12.38 62.35 -22.68
N ASN A 520 13.70 62.15 -22.85
CA ASN A 520 14.61 61.24 -23.60
C ASN A 520 15.99 61.28 -22.88
N ASN A 521 16.87 60.27 -23.04
CA ASN A 521 18.29 60.58 -23.30
C ASN A 521 19.07 59.44 -23.99
N LYS A 522 20.10 59.80 -24.77
CA LYS A 522 20.82 58.92 -25.71
C LYS A 522 22.34 58.92 -25.49
N LYS A 523 22.97 57.80 -25.86
CA LYS A 523 24.30 57.70 -26.52
C LYS A 523 24.46 56.28 -27.10
N SER A 524 24.29 56.12 -28.42
CA SER A 524 25.35 56.08 -29.44
C SER A 524 26.14 54.74 -29.45
N VAL A 525 25.73 53.70 -30.19
CA VAL A 525 25.78 53.50 -31.68
C VAL A 525 27.10 52.89 -32.19
N LYS A 526 27.02 51.64 -32.68
CA LYS A 526 27.47 51.19 -34.02
C LYS A 526 26.85 49.83 -34.39
N GLU A 527 26.95 49.43 -35.65
CA GLU A 527 26.10 48.42 -36.32
C GLU A 527 26.93 47.52 -37.27
N ARG A 528 26.34 46.40 -37.71
CA ARG A 528 26.73 45.47 -38.81
C ARG A 528 27.78 44.40 -38.41
N GLU A 529 27.81 43.20 -39.04
CA GLU A 529 27.12 42.74 -40.27
C GLU A 529 26.71 41.24 -40.24
N LYS A 530 26.06 40.76 -41.32
CA LYS A 530 25.58 39.38 -41.60
C LYS A 530 25.79 39.10 -43.11
N PRO A 531 25.58 37.88 -43.65
CA PRO A 531 25.93 36.53 -43.16
C PRO A 531 26.64 35.71 -44.28
N LYS A 532 27.03 34.44 -44.04
CA LYS A 532 27.15 33.41 -45.10
C LYS A 532 26.72 32.03 -44.59
N ALA A 533 26.43 31.12 -45.52
CA ALA A 533 25.93 29.77 -45.27
C ALA A 533 26.59 28.75 -46.22
N LEU A 534 26.53 27.46 -45.88
CA LEU A 534 26.44 26.37 -46.85
C LEU A 534 25.82 25.11 -46.18
N GLU A 535 24.77 24.60 -46.83
CA GLU A 535 24.46 23.20 -47.20
C GLU A 535 24.97 22.05 -46.32
N THR A 536 24.13 21.18 -45.74
CA THR A 536 23.25 20.14 -46.33
C THR A 536 23.92 19.09 -47.23
N THR A 537 23.97 17.84 -46.73
CA THR A 537 23.76 16.65 -47.55
C THR A 537 22.66 15.77 -46.92
N LYS A 538 21.92 15.06 -47.76
CA LYS A 538 20.84 14.13 -47.38
C LYS A 538 21.25 12.72 -47.81
N SER A 539 21.07 11.71 -46.97
CA SER A 539 20.98 10.32 -47.41
C SER A 539 19.50 9.94 -47.57
N LYS A 540 19.14 9.33 -48.70
CA LYS A 540 17.78 8.88 -49.02
C LYS A 540 17.64 7.37 -48.86
N THR A 541 16.45 6.95 -48.46
CA THR A 541 15.95 5.57 -48.60
C THR A 541 15.87 5.15 -50.07
N VAL A 542 16.15 3.87 -50.36
CA VAL A 542 15.73 3.17 -51.59
C VAL A 542 15.27 1.76 -51.21
N THR A 543 14.29 1.22 -51.92
CA THR A 543 13.60 -0.05 -51.59
C THR A 543 13.81 -1.10 -52.69
N ALA A 544 14.08 -2.34 -52.28
CA ALA A 544 13.83 -3.63 -52.95
C ALA A 544 14.03 -3.82 -54.48
N LYS A 545 14.73 -4.91 -54.85
CA LYS A 545 14.11 -6.00 -55.64
C LYS A 545 14.93 -7.29 -55.70
N ARG A 546 14.20 -8.41 -55.75
CA ARG A 546 14.50 -9.76 -56.29
C ARG A 546 15.96 -10.12 -56.59
N GLY A 547 16.46 -11.10 -55.83
CA GLY A 547 17.27 -12.22 -56.33
C GLY A 547 16.54 -13.49 -55.90
#